data_AF-A0A372ZMK2-F1
#
_entry.id   AF-A0A372ZMK2-F1
#
_cell.length_a   1.000
_cell.length_b   1.000
_cell.length_c   1.000
_cell.angle_alpha   90.00
_cell.angle_beta   90.00
_cell.angle_gamma   90.00
#
_symmetry.space_group_name_H-M   'P 1'
#
loop_
_entity.id
_entity.type
_entity.pdbx_description
1 polymer ?
#
loop_
_entity_poly.entity_id
_entity_poly.type
_entity_poly.pdbx_seq_one_letter_code
_entity_poly.pdbx_strand_id
1 'polypeptide(L)'
;MLASAVALAAVMTAAPAGAAPRAVTAEAPTAGLNLMLRADPGKVVQTRRAPDGTWDAAREVPQFYSFRYWTTVVDSGRLRLLGLRYSGPMSTQFVQSTQQPDGSWPAPTPMKGLAELPLSSQYFQTGRAGAAVVNGQVQLAAIDPSGRLVHTVEGPDGNWQPWGAISAPPGLASDRFSSLATAEVNGELHIVATVSNDGSVLHTIRHANGTWDGWGNIMGAAGTPSPWGAPHDVVAAGINGQLQVAVVNNSQIAVYHTIRTSDGNWGGWGPIGQQVLDQPFYVCGADGANVDNELHLVFETCTSSGTLFHTVRHANGSWNKAGYVQGAVDLSPWRPVPNGSAVGG
;
A
#
# COMPACT_ATOMS: atom_id res chain seq x y z
N MET A 1 35.26 -11.47 -32.99
CA MET A 1 35.06 -10.78 -31.69
C MET A 1 34.62 -9.36 -32.00
N LEU A 2 33.76 -8.79 -31.12
CA LEU A 2 32.98 -7.54 -31.25
C LEU A 2 31.53 -7.75 -31.68
N ALA A 3 30.71 -8.26 -30.76
CA ALA A 3 29.29 -7.97 -30.72
C ALA A 3 29.12 -6.73 -29.81
N SER A 4 28.80 -5.58 -30.40
CA SER A 4 28.52 -4.35 -29.67
C SER A 4 27.01 -4.14 -29.61
N ALA A 5 26.56 -3.72 -28.43
CA ALA A 5 25.18 -3.60 -28.01
C ALA A 5 24.30 -2.79 -28.98
N VAL A 6 23.16 -3.36 -29.36
CA VAL A 6 22.06 -2.61 -29.99
C VAL A 6 20.95 -2.46 -28.96
N ALA A 7 20.60 -1.19 -28.76
CA ALA A 7 19.71 -0.64 -27.76
C ALA A 7 18.30 -1.26 -27.77
N LEU A 8 17.84 -1.68 -26.58
CA LEU A 8 16.42 -1.92 -26.33
C LEU A 8 15.77 -0.58 -25.95
N ALA A 9 15.55 0.30 -26.93
CA ALA A 9 14.66 1.43 -26.78
C ALA A 9 13.21 0.92 -26.86
N ALA A 10 12.70 0.40 -25.75
CA ALA A 10 11.27 0.13 -25.62
C ALA A 10 10.54 1.48 -25.53
N VAL A 11 9.70 1.76 -26.53
CA VAL A 11 8.79 2.89 -26.59
C VAL A 11 7.98 2.94 -25.29
N MET A 12 8.26 3.94 -24.46
CA MET A 12 7.48 4.28 -23.26
C MET A 12 6.12 4.84 -23.69
N THR A 13 5.16 3.96 -24.00
CA THR A 13 3.75 4.37 -24.10
C THR A 13 3.21 4.57 -22.70
N ALA A 14 2.55 5.71 -22.46
CA ALA A 14 1.91 6.04 -21.19
C ALA A 14 1.12 4.85 -20.63
N ALA A 15 1.29 4.57 -19.33
CA ALA A 15 0.54 3.52 -18.66
C ALA A 15 -0.96 3.76 -18.85
N PRO A 16 -1.75 2.74 -19.28
CA PRO A 16 -3.18 2.90 -19.42
C PRO A 16 -3.81 3.25 -18.07
N ALA A 17 -4.83 4.12 -18.10
CA ALA A 17 -5.62 4.47 -16.94
C ALA A 17 -6.26 3.21 -16.34
N GLY A 18 -5.74 2.79 -15.18
CA GLY A 18 -6.12 1.56 -14.50
C GLY A 18 -4.95 0.99 -13.74
N ALA A 19 -4.47 1.71 -12.72
CA ALA A 19 -3.39 1.23 -11.87
C ALA A 19 -3.77 -0.14 -11.29
N ALA A 20 -2.95 -1.17 -11.57
CA ALA A 20 -3.10 -2.49 -10.98
C ALA A 20 -3.21 -2.36 -9.45
N PRO A 21 -3.97 -3.25 -8.76
CA PRO A 21 -4.00 -3.26 -7.31
C PRO A 21 -2.59 -3.41 -6.75
N ARG A 22 -2.33 -2.78 -5.59
CA ARG A 22 -1.06 -2.89 -4.85
C ARG A 22 -0.63 -4.37 -4.80
N ALA A 23 0.47 -4.72 -5.45
CA ALA A 23 0.91 -6.11 -5.54
C ALA A 23 1.80 -6.52 -4.37
N VAL A 24 2.27 -5.56 -3.57
CA VAL A 24 3.05 -5.79 -2.35
C VAL A 24 2.35 -5.15 -1.18
N THR A 25 2.35 -5.83 -0.03
CA THR A 25 2.30 -5.15 1.26
C THR A 25 3.53 -5.45 2.09
N ALA A 26 3.84 -4.53 2.98
CA ALA A 26 5.00 -4.57 3.85
C ALA A 26 4.57 -4.36 5.30
N GLU A 27 4.97 -5.26 6.20
CA GLU A 27 4.63 -5.17 7.63
C GLU A 27 5.76 -5.72 8.50
N ALA A 28 5.85 -5.26 9.75
CA ALA A 28 6.92 -5.64 10.67
C ALA A 28 6.37 -6.18 12.00
N PRO A 29 5.83 -7.41 12.05
CA PRO A 29 5.30 -8.01 13.28
C PRO A 29 6.37 -8.21 14.37
N THR A 30 7.63 -8.27 13.95
CA THR A 30 8.83 -8.32 14.78
C THR A 30 9.88 -7.43 14.08
N ALA A 31 11.13 -7.40 14.55
CA ALA A 31 12.24 -6.64 13.95
C ALA A 31 12.56 -6.96 12.45
N GLY A 32 11.79 -7.83 11.78
CA GLY A 32 11.96 -8.17 10.36
C GLY A 32 10.82 -7.67 9.48
N LEU A 33 11.15 -7.27 8.25
CA LEU A 33 10.21 -6.86 7.22
C LEU A 33 9.55 -8.10 6.59
N ASN A 34 8.23 -8.19 6.66
CA ASN A 34 7.46 -9.22 5.99
C ASN A 34 6.81 -8.63 4.74
N LEU A 35 6.96 -9.34 3.63
CA LEU A 35 6.30 -9.01 2.38
C LEU A 35 5.23 -10.04 2.07
N MET A 36 4.05 -9.54 1.72
CA MET A 36 3.00 -10.34 1.13
C MET A 36 2.82 -9.84 -0.31
N LEU A 37 2.91 -10.74 -1.27
CA LEU A 37 3.04 -10.43 -2.69
C LEU A 37 1.89 -11.09 -3.45
N ARG A 38 1.13 -10.33 -4.21
CA ARG A 38 0.15 -10.85 -5.15
C ARG A 38 0.87 -11.49 -6.32
N ALA A 39 0.54 -12.75 -6.59
CA ALA A 39 1.06 -13.52 -7.71
C ALA A 39 -0.09 -14.05 -8.60
N ASP A 40 0.20 -14.36 -9.85
CA ASP A 40 -0.78 -14.88 -10.81
C ASP A 40 -0.84 -16.41 -10.91
N PRO A 41 -2.04 -16.98 -11.15
CA PRO A 41 -3.35 -16.33 -11.08
C PRO A 41 -3.86 -16.28 -9.62
N GLY A 42 -3.96 -15.08 -9.05
CA GLY A 42 -4.64 -14.81 -7.77
C GLY A 42 -4.03 -15.48 -6.53
N LYS A 43 -2.76 -15.87 -6.58
CA LYS A 43 -1.98 -16.41 -5.45
C LYS A 43 -1.45 -15.28 -4.57
N VAL A 44 -1.04 -15.64 -3.36
CA VAL A 44 -0.22 -14.78 -2.49
C VAL A 44 1.08 -15.50 -2.18
N VAL A 45 2.20 -14.79 -2.26
CA VAL A 45 3.54 -15.27 -1.91
C VAL A 45 4.03 -14.46 -0.71
N GLN A 46 4.59 -15.14 0.28
CA GLN A 46 5.18 -14.51 1.45
C GLN A 46 6.69 -14.71 1.44
N THR A 47 7.43 -13.66 1.78
CA THR A 47 8.85 -13.74 2.18
C THR A 47 9.09 -12.76 3.33
N ARG A 48 10.19 -12.95 4.05
CA ARG A 48 10.56 -12.11 5.18
C ARG A 48 12.04 -11.78 5.09
N ARG A 49 12.39 -10.53 5.33
CA ARG A 49 13.75 -10.08 5.60
C ARG A 49 13.96 -10.06 7.10
N ALA A 50 14.94 -10.81 7.59
CA ALA A 50 15.36 -10.78 8.98
C ALA A 50 16.12 -9.46 9.30
N PRO A 51 16.31 -9.13 10.59
CA PRO A 51 17.05 -7.93 11.00
C PRO A 51 18.49 -7.90 10.46
N ASP A 52 19.13 -9.06 10.35
CA ASP A 52 20.49 -9.23 9.79
C ASP A 52 20.55 -9.03 8.26
N GLY A 53 19.40 -8.86 7.60
CA GLY A 53 19.27 -8.63 6.17
C GLY A 53 19.21 -9.86 5.30
N THR A 54 19.23 -11.05 5.90
CA THR A 54 18.92 -12.29 5.19
C THR A 54 17.43 -12.37 4.86
N TRP A 55 17.10 -13.07 3.77
CA TRP A 55 15.73 -13.28 3.35
C TRP A 55 15.35 -14.75 3.47
N ASP A 56 14.18 -14.99 4.06
CA ASP A 56 13.55 -16.30 4.06
C ASP A 56 13.11 -16.68 2.64
N ALA A 57 13.20 -17.96 2.30
CA ALA A 57 12.72 -18.47 1.03
C ALA A 57 11.26 -18.08 0.81
N ALA A 58 10.95 -17.57 -0.39
CA ALA A 58 9.59 -17.20 -0.73
C ALA A 58 8.71 -18.44 -0.80
N ARG A 59 7.51 -18.35 -0.25
CA ARG A 59 6.55 -19.45 -0.22
C ARG A 59 5.16 -18.99 -0.60
N GLU A 60 4.41 -19.82 -1.29
CA GLU A 60 3.00 -19.56 -1.56
C GLU A 60 2.18 -19.67 -0.26
N VAL A 61 1.16 -18.83 -0.15
CA VAL A 61 0.16 -18.86 0.90
C VAL A 61 -1.17 -19.29 0.28
N PRO A 62 -1.46 -20.60 0.21
CA PRO A 62 -2.56 -21.15 -0.57
C PRO A 62 -3.95 -20.79 -0.02
N GLN A 63 -4.04 -20.13 1.14
CA GLN A 63 -5.35 -19.78 1.69
C GLN A 63 -5.94 -18.52 1.05
N PHE A 64 -5.12 -17.77 0.32
CA PHE A 64 -5.47 -16.45 -0.19
C PHE A 64 -5.71 -16.41 -1.69
N TYR A 65 -6.43 -17.40 -2.23
CA TYR A 65 -6.89 -17.36 -3.63
C TYR A 65 -8.06 -16.38 -3.82
N SER A 66 -8.06 -15.70 -4.97
CA SER A 66 -9.17 -14.86 -5.45
C SER A 66 -9.48 -13.62 -4.60
N PHE A 67 -8.48 -13.10 -3.88
CA PHE A 67 -8.58 -11.77 -3.27
C PHE A 67 -8.52 -10.70 -4.35
N ARG A 68 -9.49 -9.80 -4.39
CA ARG A 68 -9.47 -8.67 -5.34
C ARG A 68 -8.51 -7.59 -4.86
N TYR A 69 -8.64 -7.23 -3.59
CA TYR A 69 -7.75 -6.31 -2.90
C TYR A 69 -7.62 -6.75 -1.45
N TRP A 70 -6.47 -6.45 -0.87
CA TRP A 70 -6.18 -6.78 0.51
C TRP A 70 -5.15 -5.79 1.03
N THR A 71 -5.09 -5.72 2.34
CA THR A 71 -4.06 -5.03 3.09
C THR A 71 -3.60 -5.97 4.20
N THR A 72 -2.44 -5.69 4.77
CA THR A 72 -1.98 -6.34 5.98
C THR A 72 -1.90 -5.34 7.10
N VAL A 73 -1.89 -5.87 8.31
CA VAL A 73 -1.60 -5.11 9.51
C VAL A 73 -0.91 -6.04 10.51
N VAL A 74 -0.07 -5.48 11.36
CA VAL A 74 0.41 -6.18 12.54
C VAL A 74 -0.61 -6.00 13.67
N ASP A 75 -1.23 -7.10 14.09
CA ASP A 75 -2.13 -7.14 15.22
C ASP A 75 -1.59 -8.11 16.27
N SER A 76 -1.37 -7.58 17.48
CA SER A 76 -0.87 -8.36 18.62
C SER A 76 0.41 -9.17 18.29
N GLY A 77 1.34 -8.53 17.56
CA GLY A 77 2.62 -9.12 17.15
C GLY A 77 2.54 -10.14 16.01
N ARG A 78 1.40 -10.26 15.34
CA ARG A 78 1.21 -11.22 14.22
C ARG A 78 0.69 -10.51 12.99
N LEU A 79 1.07 -11.03 11.81
CA LEU A 79 0.48 -10.56 10.57
C LEU A 79 -0.99 -10.95 10.52
N ARG A 80 -1.81 -9.99 10.10
CA ARG A 80 -3.21 -10.18 9.80
C ARG A 80 -3.47 -9.65 8.41
N LEU A 81 -4.08 -10.48 7.57
CA LEU A 81 -4.52 -10.11 6.24
C LEU A 81 -6.00 -9.78 6.29
N LEU A 82 -6.37 -8.63 5.73
CA LEU A 82 -7.73 -8.13 5.62
C LEU A 82 -8.01 -7.86 4.14
N GLY A 83 -9.07 -8.41 3.57
CA GLY A 83 -9.31 -8.20 2.15
C GLY A 83 -10.67 -8.58 1.65
N LEU A 84 -10.96 -8.11 0.44
CA LEU A 84 -12.19 -8.41 -0.26
C LEU A 84 -11.99 -9.64 -1.16
N ARG A 85 -12.85 -10.63 -0.97
CA ARG A 85 -12.89 -11.86 -1.75
C ARG A 85 -14.18 -11.94 -2.55
N TYR A 86 -14.12 -12.53 -3.74
CA TYR A 86 -15.31 -12.85 -4.53
C TYR A 86 -16.09 -14.00 -3.89
N SER A 87 -17.40 -13.82 -3.68
CA SER A 87 -18.28 -14.80 -3.03
C SER A 87 -19.41 -15.31 -3.95
N GLY A 88 -19.55 -14.77 -5.17
CA GLY A 88 -20.53 -15.20 -6.17
C GLY A 88 -20.74 -14.14 -7.25
N PRO A 89 -21.61 -14.36 -8.26
CA PRO A 89 -21.85 -13.40 -9.33
C PRO A 89 -22.24 -12.02 -8.78
N MET A 90 -21.32 -11.06 -8.86
CA MET A 90 -21.45 -9.71 -8.29
C MET A 90 -21.65 -9.63 -6.76
N SER A 91 -21.20 -10.63 -5.99
CA SER A 91 -21.12 -10.55 -4.52
C SER A 91 -19.67 -10.63 -4.07
N THR A 92 -19.34 -9.82 -3.07
CA THR A 92 -18.01 -9.80 -2.47
C THR A 92 -18.08 -9.69 -0.97
N GLN A 93 -17.23 -10.45 -0.30
CA GLN A 93 -17.18 -10.53 1.15
C GLN A 93 -15.82 -10.06 1.66
N PHE A 94 -15.84 -9.19 2.68
CA PHE A 94 -14.64 -8.89 3.44
C PHE A 94 -14.30 -10.08 4.34
N VAL A 95 -13.08 -10.57 4.21
CA VAL A 95 -12.55 -11.72 4.93
C VAL A 95 -11.23 -11.36 5.58
N GLN A 96 -10.89 -12.11 6.62
CA GLN A 96 -9.69 -11.93 7.40
C GLN A 96 -9.04 -13.25 7.75
N SER A 97 -7.72 -13.23 7.94
CA SER A 97 -6.96 -14.34 8.50
C SER A 97 -5.78 -13.78 9.27
N THR A 98 -5.39 -14.46 10.35
CA THR A 98 -4.25 -14.08 11.17
C THR A 98 -3.22 -15.20 11.12
N GLN A 99 -1.97 -14.85 10.86
CA GLN A 99 -0.88 -15.80 10.82
C GLN A 99 -0.71 -16.45 12.19
N GLN A 100 -0.56 -17.78 12.20
CA GLN A 100 -0.25 -18.53 13.41
C GLN A 100 1.22 -18.34 13.81
N PRO A 101 1.58 -18.60 15.08
CA PRO A 101 2.98 -18.49 15.54
C PRO A 101 3.96 -19.40 14.80
N ASP A 102 3.49 -20.52 14.25
CA ASP A 102 4.27 -21.42 13.40
C ASP A 102 4.42 -20.91 11.95
N GLY A 103 3.91 -19.71 11.68
CA GLY A 103 3.89 -19.07 10.38
C GLY A 103 2.78 -19.57 9.45
N SER A 104 2.02 -20.60 9.81
CA SER A 104 0.92 -21.09 8.97
C SER A 104 -0.23 -20.09 8.91
N TRP A 105 -0.99 -20.11 7.81
CA TRP A 105 -2.18 -19.28 7.64
C TRP A 105 -3.42 -20.18 7.67
N PRO A 106 -4.40 -19.89 8.53
CA PRO A 106 -5.71 -20.54 8.46
C PRO A 106 -6.52 -20.00 7.27
N ALA A 107 -7.57 -20.73 6.90
CA ALA A 107 -8.52 -20.28 5.89
C ALA A 107 -9.14 -18.93 6.29
N PRO A 108 -9.30 -17.96 5.37
CA PRO A 108 -9.91 -16.69 5.68
C PRO A 108 -11.36 -16.87 6.10
N THR A 109 -11.76 -16.18 7.17
CA THR A 109 -13.13 -16.14 7.66
C THR A 109 -13.77 -14.79 7.38
N PRO A 110 -15.10 -14.70 7.23
CA PRO A 110 -15.78 -13.41 7.11
C PRO A 110 -15.44 -12.47 8.26
N MET A 111 -15.29 -11.18 7.97
CA MET A 111 -15.21 -10.14 9.00
C MET A 111 -16.56 -10.04 9.70
N LYS A 112 -16.62 -10.54 10.94
CA LYS A 112 -17.87 -10.75 11.67
C LYS A 112 -18.62 -9.42 11.87
N GLY A 113 -19.88 -9.37 11.45
CA GLY A 113 -20.74 -8.18 11.60
C GLY A 113 -20.50 -7.09 10.56
N LEU A 114 -19.48 -7.20 9.70
CA LEU A 114 -19.20 -6.20 8.67
C LEU A 114 -20.13 -6.37 7.48
N ALA A 115 -20.81 -5.30 7.09
CA ALA A 115 -21.62 -5.27 5.88
C ALA A 115 -20.76 -5.35 4.61
N GLU A 116 -21.27 -6.00 3.57
CA GLU A 116 -20.63 -6.00 2.25
C GLU A 116 -20.75 -4.61 1.61
N LEU A 117 -19.69 -4.16 0.91
CA LEU A 117 -19.78 -2.97 0.07
C LEU A 117 -20.45 -3.36 -1.25
N PRO A 118 -21.46 -2.61 -1.73
CA PRO A 118 -22.14 -2.93 -2.97
C PRO A 118 -21.17 -2.81 -4.15
N LEU A 119 -21.13 -3.85 -4.99
CA LEU A 119 -20.41 -3.77 -6.25
C LEU A 119 -21.19 -2.90 -7.23
N SER A 120 -20.50 -1.96 -7.87
CA SER A 120 -21.05 -1.19 -8.98
C SER A 120 -20.45 -1.70 -10.29
N SER A 121 -21.27 -1.81 -11.33
CA SER A 121 -20.80 -2.23 -12.65
C SER A 121 -19.89 -1.22 -13.35
N GLN A 122 -19.83 0.00 -12.83
CA GLN A 122 -19.16 1.15 -13.44
C GLN A 122 -17.76 1.42 -12.86
N TYR A 123 -17.41 0.82 -11.72
CA TYR A 123 -16.13 1.04 -11.04
C TYR A 123 -15.52 -0.27 -10.50
N PHE A 124 -15.53 -1.33 -11.33
CA PHE A 124 -14.78 -2.58 -11.07
C PHE A 124 -13.25 -2.39 -10.87
N GLN A 125 -12.76 -1.15 -10.92
CA GLN A 125 -11.39 -0.73 -10.82
C GLN A 125 -11.27 0.25 -9.64
N THR A 126 -10.36 -0.05 -8.71
CA THR A 126 -9.91 0.77 -7.54
C THR A 126 -10.53 0.52 -6.16
N GLY A 127 -10.78 -0.75 -5.79
CA GLY A 127 -10.78 -1.11 -4.36
C GLY A 127 -9.35 -1.05 -3.82
N ARG A 128 -9.06 -0.09 -2.94
CA ARG A 128 -7.82 0.00 -2.14
C ARG A 128 -8.20 -0.04 -0.68
N ALA A 129 -7.37 -0.65 0.15
CA ALA A 129 -7.60 -0.71 1.58
C ALA A 129 -6.28 -0.48 2.33
N GLY A 130 -6.38 0.11 3.50
CA GLY A 130 -5.30 0.31 4.44
C GLY A 130 -5.82 0.01 5.83
N ALA A 131 -5.00 -0.66 6.63
CA ALA A 131 -5.31 -0.90 8.03
C ALA A 131 -4.17 -0.41 8.93
N ALA A 132 -4.53 -0.07 10.16
CA ALA A 132 -3.59 0.24 11.22
C ALA A 132 -4.18 -0.21 12.55
N VAL A 133 -3.34 -0.63 13.49
CA VAL A 133 -3.77 -0.87 14.87
C VAL A 133 -3.58 0.41 15.66
N VAL A 134 -4.68 0.98 16.14
CA VAL A 134 -4.70 2.21 16.93
C VAL A 134 -5.27 1.88 18.31
N ASN A 135 -4.49 2.11 19.36
CA ASN A 135 -4.85 1.78 20.75
C ASN A 135 -5.34 0.33 20.92
N GLY A 136 -4.69 -0.61 20.24
CA GLY A 136 -5.03 -2.05 20.29
C GLY A 136 -6.27 -2.45 19.50
N GLN A 137 -6.84 -1.55 18.70
CA GLN A 137 -7.98 -1.85 17.82
C GLN A 137 -7.57 -1.75 16.36
N VAL A 138 -7.92 -2.75 15.57
CA VAL A 138 -7.75 -2.70 14.11
C VAL A 138 -8.74 -1.70 13.53
N GLN A 139 -8.20 -0.68 12.88
CA GLN A 139 -8.94 0.26 12.03
C GLN A 139 -8.74 -0.15 10.57
N LEU A 140 -9.81 -0.11 9.78
CA LEU A 140 -9.78 -0.42 8.35
C LEU A 140 -10.42 0.72 7.57
N ALA A 141 -9.65 1.30 6.64
CA ALA A 141 -10.15 2.24 5.65
C ALA A 141 -10.12 1.58 4.27
N ALA A 142 -11.13 1.88 3.45
CA ALA A 142 -11.24 1.38 2.08
C ALA A 142 -11.77 2.46 1.14
N ILE A 143 -11.41 2.36 -0.13
CA ILE A 143 -12.10 3.04 -1.24
C ILE A 143 -13.18 2.09 -1.75
N ASP A 144 -14.43 2.54 -1.71
CA ASP A 144 -15.57 1.77 -2.19
C ASP A 144 -15.67 1.82 -3.73
N PRO A 145 -16.52 0.98 -4.35
CA PRO A 145 -16.75 1.00 -5.80
C PRO A 145 -17.50 2.25 -6.32
N SER A 146 -17.59 3.33 -5.57
CA SER A 146 -17.98 4.65 -6.07
C SER A 146 -16.85 5.67 -5.97
N GLY A 147 -15.69 5.24 -5.46
CA GLY A 147 -14.51 6.06 -5.20
C GLY A 147 -14.50 6.72 -3.81
N ARG A 148 -15.53 6.46 -2.97
CA ARG A 148 -15.64 7.05 -1.63
C ARG A 148 -14.74 6.35 -0.64
N LEU A 149 -14.17 7.13 0.28
CA LEU A 149 -13.50 6.58 1.44
C LEU A 149 -14.52 6.18 2.51
N VAL A 150 -14.42 4.94 2.96
CA VAL A 150 -15.19 4.37 4.06
C VAL A 150 -14.25 3.83 5.12
N HIS A 151 -14.73 3.80 6.35
CA HIS A 151 -13.97 3.38 7.52
C HIS A 151 -14.81 2.48 8.42
N THR A 152 -14.16 1.48 9.02
CA THR A 152 -14.72 0.66 10.10
C THR A 152 -13.64 0.33 11.12
N VAL A 153 -14.07 -0.07 12.31
CA VAL A 153 -13.21 -0.50 13.42
C VAL A 153 -13.69 -1.85 13.95
N GLU A 154 -12.74 -2.69 14.33
CA GLU A 154 -13.03 -3.92 15.05
C GLU A 154 -13.23 -3.64 16.55
N GLY A 155 -14.38 -4.04 17.07
CA GLY A 155 -14.71 -4.02 18.49
C GLY A 155 -13.89 -5.05 19.28
N PRO A 156 -13.81 -4.89 20.62
CA PRO A 156 -13.06 -5.80 21.49
C PRO A 156 -13.61 -7.24 21.52
N ASP A 157 -14.83 -7.45 21.03
CA ASP A 157 -15.51 -8.73 20.89
C ASP A 157 -15.27 -9.40 19.51
N GLY A 158 -14.42 -8.80 18.67
CA GLY A 158 -14.14 -9.22 17.30
C GLY A 158 -15.27 -8.92 16.31
N ASN A 159 -16.30 -8.18 16.71
CA ASN A 159 -17.32 -7.68 15.78
C ASN A 159 -16.84 -6.38 15.14
N TRP A 160 -16.95 -6.29 13.83
CA TRP A 160 -16.70 -5.06 13.09
C TRP A 160 -17.91 -4.15 13.16
N GLN A 161 -17.66 -2.85 13.27
CA GLN A 161 -18.72 -1.85 13.15
C GLN A 161 -19.21 -1.74 11.70
N PRO A 162 -20.43 -1.23 11.47
CA PRO A 162 -20.86 -0.85 10.13
C PRO A 162 -19.89 0.16 9.49
N TRP A 163 -19.77 0.14 8.18
CA TRP A 163 -19.02 1.15 7.44
C TRP A 163 -19.57 2.56 7.69
N GLY A 164 -18.70 3.47 8.09
CA GLY A 164 -18.95 4.91 8.11
C GLY A 164 -18.26 5.59 6.93
N ALA A 165 -18.93 6.53 6.29
CA ALA A 165 -18.30 7.36 5.26
C ALA A 165 -17.29 8.33 5.89
N ILE A 166 -16.11 8.45 5.29
CA ILE A 166 -15.19 9.55 5.57
C ILE A 166 -15.55 10.66 4.58
N SER A 167 -16.18 11.73 5.08
CA SER A 167 -16.64 12.83 4.21
C SER A 167 -15.47 13.44 3.44
N ALA A 168 -15.64 13.60 2.13
CA ALA A 168 -14.68 14.32 1.30
C ALA A 168 -14.63 15.82 1.65
N PRO A 169 -13.51 16.52 1.35
CA PRO A 169 -13.45 17.97 1.53
C PRO A 169 -14.47 18.71 0.65
N PRO A 170 -14.94 19.89 1.08
CA PRO A 170 -15.78 20.76 0.25
C PRO A 170 -15.14 21.02 -1.12
N GLY A 171 -15.93 20.90 -2.19
CA GLY A 171 -15.46 21.10 -3.57
C GLY A 171 -14.93 19.84 -4.25
N LEU A 172 -14.66 18.74 -3.52
CA LEU A 172 -14.36 17.43 -4.10
C LEU A 172 -15.67 16.69 -4.42
N ALA A 173 -16.50 17.27 -5.30
CA ALA A 173 -17.88 16.86 -5.55
C ALA A 173 -18.07 15.47 -6.21
N SER A 174 -17.02 14.65 -6.31
CA SER A 174 -17.11 13.35 -6.98
C SER A 174 -16.40 12.19 -6.30
N ASP A 175 -15.89 12.35 -5.06
CA ASP A 175 -15.33 11.23 -4.28
C ASP A 175 -14.46 10.29 -5.14
N ARG A 176 -13.45 10.79 -5.84
CA ARG A 176 -12.64 9.99 -6.79
C ARG A 176 -11.26 9.65 -6.23
N PHE A 177 -11.25 9.18 -4.99
CA PHE A 177 -10.01 8.66 -4.40
C PHE A 177 -9.52 7.47 -5.23
N SER A 178 -8.22 7.42 -5.49
CA SER A 178 -7.59 6.41 -6.36
C SER A 178 -6.63 5.48 -5.62
N SER A 179 -6.00 5.98 -4.56
CA SER A 179 -5.21 5.20 -3.62
C SER A 179 -5.35 5.76 -2.22
N LEU A 180 -5.09 4.91 -1.23
CA LEU A 180 -5.10 5.26 0.18
C LEU A 180 -4.01 4.48 0.90
N ALA A 181 -3.46 5.09 1.96
CA ALA A 181 -2.61 4.43 2.93
C ALA A 181 -2.97 4.90 4.34
N THR A 182 -2.81 4.02 5.30
CA THR A 182 -3.10 4.27 6.71
C THR A 182 -1.85 4.07 7.54
N ALA A 183 -1.70 4.86 8.60
CA ALA A 183 -0.66 4.65 9.59
C ALA A 183 -1.20 4.99 10.97
N GLU A 184 -0.71 4.28 11.99
CA GLU A 184 -0.81 4.75 13.37
C GLU A 184 0.34 5.74 13.63
N VAL A 185 0.01 6.88 14.23
CA VAL A 185 0.99 7.85 14.72
C VAL A 185 0.49 8.42 16.04
N ASN A 186 1.26 8.26 17.12
CA ASN A 186 0.97 8.79 18.46
C ASN A 186 -0.43 8.44 18.99
N GLY A 187 -0.92 7.23 18.72
CA GLY A 187 -2.22 6.74 19.17
C GLY A 187 -3.40 7.22 18.32
N GLU A 188 -3.14 7.75 17.13
CA GLU A 188 -4.15 8.26 16.19
C GLU A 188 -4.03 7.58 14.82
N LEU A 189 -5.15 7.48 14.11
CA LEU A 189 -5.15 6.96 12.73
C LEU A 189 -4.91 8.12 11.77
N HIS A 190 -3.85 8.03 10.98
CA HIS A 190 -3.61 8.92 9.86
C HIS A 190 -4.05 8.23 8.57
N ILE A 191 -4.78 8.97 7.73
CA ILE A 191 -5.16 8.50 6.38
C ILE A 191 -4.60 9.47 5.36
N VAL A 192 -3.83 8.94 4.42
CA VAL A 192 -3.38 9.68 3.23
C VAL A 192 -4.05 9.08 2.01
N ALA A 193 -4.59 9.92 1.13
CA ALA A 193 -5.27 9.47 -0.07
C ALA A 193 -4.92 10.34 -1.28
N THR A 194 -4.89 9.71 -2.46
CA THR A 194 -4.68 10.40 -3.74
C THR A 194 -5.99 10.54 -4.48
N VAL A 195 -6.13 11.61 -5.25
CA VAL A 195 -7.34 11.89 -6.04
C VAL A 195 -7.01 11.78 -7.53
N SER A 196 -7.78 10.97 -8.26
CA SER A 196 -7.49 10.62 -9.66
C SER A 196 -7.61 11.78 -10.66
N ASN A 197 -8.46 12.77 -10.42
CA ASN A 197 -8.81 13.79 -11.41
C ASN A 197 -7.88 15.01 -11.39
N ASP A 198 -7.35 15.38 -10.23
CA ASP A 198 -6.53 16.58 -10.05
C ASP A 198 -5.12 16.24 -9.51
N GLY A 199 -4.87 14.98 -9.13
CA GLY A 199 -3.60 14.54 -8.59
C GLY A 199 -3.28 15.08 -7.19
N SER A 200 -4.29 15.56 -6.47
CA SER A 200 -4.16 16.00 -5.09
C SER A 200 -3.76 14.83 -4.17
N VAL A 201 -2.95 15.14 -3.15
CA VAL A 201 -2.63 14.23 -2.05
C VAL A 201 -3.20 14.82 -0.78
N LEU A 202 -4.21 14.15 -0.23
CA LEU A 202 -4.99 14.62 0.91
C LEU A 202 -4.65 13.82 2.16
N HIS A 203 -4.73 14.48 3.32
CA HIS A 203 -4.49 13.89 4.64
C HIS A 203 -5.59 14.27 5.62
N THR A 204 -6.01 13.31 6.46
CA THR A 204 -6.90 13.52 7.61
C THR A 204 -6.44 12.63 8.77
N ILE A 205 -6.90 12.95 9.98
CA ILE A 205 -6.62 12.23 11.22
C ILE A 205 -7.94 11.82 11.85
N ARG A 206 -8.02 10.57 12.31
CA ARG A 206 -9.04 10.14 13.27
C ARG A 206 -8.40 10.05 14.65
N HIS A 207 -8.90 10.88 15.54
CA HIS A 207 -8.44 10.94 16.92
C HIS A 207 -8.90 9.70 17.71
N ALA A 208 -8.22 9.42 18.82
CA ALA A 208 -8.55 8.30 19.70
C ALA A 208 -10.00 8.36 20.26
N ASN A 209 -10.56 9.56 20.43
CA ASN A 209 -11.94 9.78 20.85
C ASN A 209 -12.98 9.54 19.72
N GLY A 210 -12.52 9.20 18.51
CA GLY A 210 -13.35 8.93 17.33
C GLY A 210 -13.74 10.14 16.50
N THR A 211 -13.35 11.36 16.87
CA THR A 211 -13.54 12.54 16.02
C THR A 211 -12.54 12.57 14.87
N TRP A 212 -12.90 13.27 13.79
CA TRP A 212 -12.06 13.42 12.61
C TRP A 212 -11.63 14.87 12.42
N ASP A 213 -10.38 15.05 12.01
CA ASP A 213 -9.91 16.30 11.43
C ASP A 213 -10.52 16.54 10.03
N GLY A 214 -10.61 17.81 9.64
CA GLY A 214 -10.83 18.16 8.24
C GLY A 214 -9.67 17.71 7.36
N TRP A 215 -9.93 17.55 6.06
CA TRP A 215 -8.89 17.20 5.10
C TRP A 215 -7.95 18.38 4.83
N GLY A 216 -6.64 18.11 4.84
CA GLY A 216 -5.59 19.02 4.36
C GLY A 216 -4.98 18.52 3.05
N ASN A 217 -4.57 19.43 2.16
CA ASN A 217 -3.81 19.09 0.96
C ASN A 217 -2.31 19.18 1.25
N ILE A 218 -1.63 18.02 1.20
CA ILE A 218 -0.19 17.93 1.48
C ILE A 218 0.61 18.74 0.46
N MET A 219 0.20 18.74 -0.81
CA MET A 219 0.91 19.48 -1.87
C MET A 219 0.94 20.98 -1.60
N GLY A 220 -0.15 21.53 -1.04
CA GLY A 220 -0.21 22.93 -0.63
C GLY A 220 0.66 23.23 0.59
N ALA A 221 0.73 22.31 1.56
CA ALA A 221 1.47 22.50 2.80
C ALA A 221 2.99 22.24 2.66
N ALA A 222 3.38 21.24 1.88
CA ALA A 222 4.76 20.83 1.65
C ALA A 222 5.40 21.52 0.42
N GLY A 223 4.60 22.22 -0.39
CA GLY A 223 4.96 22.66 -1.73
C GLY A 223 4.82 21.54 -2.77
N THR A 224 4.67 21.88 -4.05
CA THR A 224 4.52 20.90 -5.14
C THR A 224 5.85 20.70 -5.86
N PRO A 225 6.39 19.47 -5.92
CA PRO A 225 7.55 19.17 -6.76
C PRO A 225 7.30 19.48 -8.23
N SER A 226 8.36 19.89 -8.92
CA SER A 226 8.36 19.95 -10.37
C SER A 226 9.52 19.11 -10.91
N PRO A 227 9.27 18.08 -11.73
CA PRO A 227 7.95 17.61 -12.21
C PRO A 227 7.24 16.64 -11.23
N TRP A 228 5.94 16.80 -10.96
CA TRP A 228 5.18 15.90 -10.06
C TRP A 228 4.64 14.63 -10.74
N GLY A 229 4.01 14.76 -11.91
CA GLY A 229 3.26 13.66 -12.53
C GLY A 229 1.92 13.35 -11.83
N ALA A 230 1.07 12.53 -12.45
CA ALA A 230 -0.18 12.09 -11.82
C ALA A 230 0.11 10.98 -10.79
N PRO A 231 -0.31 11.10 -9.52
CA PRO A 231 -0.11 10.08 -8.50
C PRO A 231 -1.08 8.90 -8.70
N HIS A 232 -0.59 7.68 -8.50
CA HIS A 232 -1.38 6.46 -8.61
C HIS A 232 -1.21 5.49 -7.45
N ASP A 233 -0.23 5.72 -6.58
CA ASP A 233 -0.11 5.00 -5.32
C ASP A 233 0.44 5.87 -4.20
N VAL A 234 0.11 5.53 -2.95
CA VAL A 234 0.57 6.24 -1.76
C VAL A 234 0.93 5.24 -0.68
N VAL A 235 1.94 5.58 0.12
CA VAL A 235 2.43 4.82 1.26
C VAL A 235 2.41 5.74 2.47
N ALA A 236 2.01 5.20 3.62
CA ALA A 236 2.02 5.90 4.90
C ALA A 236 2.61 4.96 5.96
N ALA A 237 3.52 5.46 6.77
CA ALA A 237 4.07 4.72 7.92
C ALA A 237 4.37 5.67 9.08
N GLY A 238 4.02 5.26 10.29
CA GLY A 238 4.35 5.97 11.51
C GLY A 238 5.74 5.58 12.01
N ILE A 239 6.67 6.55 12.05
CA ILE A 239 8.05 6.35 12.49
C ILE A 239 8.39 7.40 13.54
N ASN A 240 8.71 6.99 14.78
CA ASN A 240 9.09 7.90 15.87
C ASN A 240 8.12 9.09 16.06
N GLY A 241 6.82 8.83 16.03
CA GLY A 241 5.79 9.87 16.18
C GLY A 241 5.66 10.84 15.00
N GLN A 242 6.30 10.52 13.87
CA GLN A 242 6.17 11.24 12.60
C GLN A 242 5.44 10.38 11.57
N LEU A 243 4.67 11.02 10.69
CA LEU A 243 4.10 10.35 9.53
C LEU A 243 5.09 10.46 8.36
N GLN A 244 5.59 9.34 7.88
CA GLN A 244 6.32 9.28 6.61
C GLN A 244 5.31 9.00 5.49
N VAL A 245 5.41 9.77 4.40
CA VAL A 245 4.53 9.61 3.23
C VAL A 245 5.39 9.47 1.99
N ALA A 246 5.16 8.41 1.22
CA ALA A 246 5.71 8.28 -0.13
C ALA A 246 4.58 8.23 -1.15
N VAL A 247 4.78 8.86 -2.31
CA VAL A 247 3.79 8.88 -3.40
C VAL A 247 4.46 8.40 -4.67
N VAL A 248 3.81 7.45 -5.33
CA VAL A 248 4.21 6.94 -6.63
C VAL A 248 3.42 7.67 -7.72
N ASN A 249 4.12 8.11 -8.78
CA ASN A 249 3.53 8.89 -9.87
C ASN A 249 3.96 8.42 -11.26
N ASN A 250 3.29 8.99 -12.27
CA ASN A 250 3.53 8.72 -13.69
C ASN A 250 4.68 9.52 -14.33
N SER A 251 5.57 10.13 -13.54
CA SER A 251 6.72 10.87 -14.05
C SER A 251 7.98 10.00 -14.13
N GLN A 252 9.04 10.53 -14.76
CA GLN A 252 10.38 9.89 -14.75
C GLN A 252 10.95 9.74 -13.33
N ILE A 253 10.45 10.52 -12.37
CA ILE A 253 10.83 10.53 -10.96
C ILE A 253 9.67 9.89 -10.20
N ALA A 254 9.61 8.57 -10.31
CA ALA A 254 8.40 7.84 -10.00
C ALA A 254 8.01 7.86 -8.51
N VAL A 255 8.89 8.29 -7.59
CA VAL A 255 8.59 8.28 -6.15
C VAL A 255 9.09 9.55 -5.45
N TYR A 256 8.17 10.23 -4.77
CA TYR A 256 8.46 11.36 -3.88
C TYR A 256 8.18 11.00 -2.43
N HIS A 257 8.88 11.63 -1.51
CA HIS A 257 8.71 11.41 -0.08
C HIS A 257 8.62 12.73 0.69
N THR A 258 7.72 12.80 1.67
CA THR A 258 7.63 13.90 2.64
C THR A 258 7.34 13.35 4.05
N ILE A 259 7.45 14.21 5.04
CA ILE A 259 7.28 13.90 6.45
C ILE A 259 6.32 14.90 7.07
N ARG A 260 5.31 14.41 7.79
CA ARG A 260 4.60 15.22 8.78
C ARG A 260 5.31 15.05 10.12
N THR A 261 5.88 16.15 10.60
CA THR A 261 6.51 16.21 11.92
C THR A 261 5.47 16.05 13.03
N SER A 262 5.93 15.73 14.25
CA SER A 262 5.08 15.61 15.44
C SER A 262 4.29 16.88 15.73
N ASP A 263 4.86 18.05 15.40
CA ASP A 263 4.24 19.36 15.58
C ASP A 263 3.22 19.69 14.48
N GLY A 264 2.98 18.76 13.56
CA GLY A 264 1.98 18.86 12.51
C GLY A 264 2.42 19.55 11.22
N ASN A 265 3.67 20.02 11.16
CA ASN A 265 4.22 20.66 9.96
C ASN A 265 4.68 19.62 8.94
N TRP A 266 4.45 19.92 7.66
CA TRP A 266 4.95 19.12 6.54
C TRP A 266 6.33 19.61 6.10
N GLY A 267 7.25 18.68 5.89
CA GLY A 267 8.50 18.93 5.20
C GLY A 267 8.31 19.06 3.69
N GLY A 268 9.28 19.64 3.00
CA GLY A 268 9.31 19.63 1.54
C GLY A 268 9.42 18.21 0.98
N TRP A 269 8.85 17.98 -0.20
CA TRP A 269 8.98 16.70 -0.90
C TRP A 269 10.39 16.49 -1.47
N GLY A 270 10.95 15.30 -1.24
CA GLY A 270 12.20 14.85 -1.84
C GLY A 270 11.97 13.82 -2.96
N PRO A 271 12.65 13.92 -4.13
CA PRO A 271 12.55 12.97 -5.23
C PRO A 271 13.33 11.67 -4.95
N ILE A 272 12.86 10.85 -4.01
CA ILE A 272 13.62 9.70 -3.53
C ILE A 272 13.92 8.68 -4.62
N GLY A 273 13.08 8.57 -5.67
CA GLY A 273 13.35 7.69 -6.80
C GLY A 273 14.73 7.94 -7.44
N GLN A 274 15.12 9.21 -7.65
CA GLN A 274 16.45 9.56 -8.17
C GLN A 274 17.57 9.33 -7.15
N GLN A 275 17.25 9.47 -5.86
CA GLN A 275 18.23 9.31 -4.79
C GLN A 275 18.63 7.85 -4.61
N VAL A 276 17.65 6.93 -4.63
CA VAL A 276 17.86 5.54 -4.22
C VAL A 276 17.97 4.55 -5.39
N LEU A 277 17.36 4.82 -6.55
CA LEU A 277 17.41 3.93 -7.70
C LEU A 277 18.60 4.30 -8.60
N ASP A 278 19.30 3.29 -9.13
CA ASP A 278 20.44 3.51 -10.02
C ASP A 278 20.03 3.79 -11.47
N GLN A 279 18.77 3.50 -11.84
CA GLN A 279 18.18 3.78 -13.15
C GLN A 279 16.71 4.20 -12.99
N PRO A 280 16.18 5.03 -13.91
CA PRO A 280 14.76 5.38 -13.87
C PRO A 280 13.91 4.16 -14.28
N PHE A 281 13.16 3.62 -13.32
CA PHE A 281 12.14 2.61 -13.57
C PHE A 281 10.75 3.21 -13.37
N TYR A 282 9.80 2.71 -14.14
CA TYR A 282 8.40 3.01 -13.89
C TYR A 282 7.90 2.11 -12.75
N VAL A 283 7.47 2.72 -11.64
CA VAL A 283 7.00 2.03 -10.43
C VAL A 283 5.49 1.91 -10.47
N CYS A 284 4.98 0.68 -10.30
CA CYS A 284 3.55 0.36 -10.37
C CYS A 284 2.88 0.39 -9.01
N GLY A 285 3.63 0.08 -7.96
CA GLY A 285 3.14 0.08 -6.60
C GLY A 285 4.28 0.18 -5.61
N ALA A 286 3.94 0.61 -4.41
CA ALA A 286 4.86 0.63 -3.30
C ALA A 286 4.13 0.31 -2.00
N ASP A 287 4.88 -0.21 -1.04
CA ASP A 287 4.43 -0.21 0.35
C ASP A 287 5.61 0.04 1.29
N GLY A 288 5.29 0.32 2.55
CA GLY A 288 6.28 0.62 3.55
C GLY A 288 5.85 0.25 4.95
N ALA A 289 6.85 -0.10 5.77
CA ALA A 289 6.65 -0.46 7.15
C ALA A 289 7.65 0.26 8.04
N ASN A 290 7.26 0.45 9.30
CA ASN A 290 8.19 0.74 10.38
C ASN A 290 8.93 -0.56 10.75
N VAL A 291 10.24 -0.61 10.56
CA VAL A 291 11.08 -1.70 11.07
C VAL A 291 12.13 -1.05 11.96
N ASP A 292 12.12 -1.38 13.25
CA ASP A 292 13.09 -0.86 14.23
C ASP A 292 13.28 0.67 14.19
N ASN A 293 12.17 1.41 14.03
CA ASN A 293 12.14 2.87 13.92
C ASN A 293 12.81 3.44 12.67
N GLU A 294 12.93 2.64 11.62
CA GLU A 294 13.35 3.03 10.29
C GLU A 294 12.23 2.76 9.28
N LEU A 295 12.15 3.60 8.25
CA LEU A 295 11.19 3.37 7.18
C LEU A 295 11.81 2.40 6.18
N HIS A 296 11.22 1.22 6.07
CA HIS A 296 11.52 0.29 4.98
C HIS A 296 10.51 0.53 3.86
N LEU A 297 10.98 0.85 2.66
CA LEU A 297 10.14 0.97 1.46
C LEU A 297 10.46 -0.13 0.48
N VAL A 298 9.40 -0.71 -0.10
CA VAL A 298 9.48 -1.66 -1.20
C VAL A 298 8.73 -1.10 -2.39
N PHE A 299 9.36 -1.14 -3.56
CA PHE A 299 8.79 -0.69 -4.82
C PHE A 299 8.70 -1.85 -5.79
N GLU A 300 7.61 -1.90 -6.54
CA GLU A 300 7.42 -2.83 -7.65
C GLU A 300 7.52 -2.10 -8.99
N THR A 301 8.36 -2.58 -9.91
CA THR A 301 8.42 -2.03 -11.26
C THR A 301 7.33 -2.58 -12.17
N CYS A 302 6.87 -1.75 -13.10
CA CYS A 302 5.87 -2.07 -14.11
C CYS A 302 6.37 -2.93 -15.28
N THR A 303 7.08 -4.03 -15.01
CA THR A 303 7.50 -4.99 -16.05
C THR A 303 6.63 -6.24 -15.99
N SER A 304 6.51 -6.98 -17.09
CA SER A 304 5.75 -8.25 -17.13
C SER A 304 6.31 -9.33 -16.21
N SER A 305 7.59 -9.20 -15.82
CA SER A 305 8.22 -10.05 -14.80
C SER A 305 8.14 -9.47 -13.39
N GLY A 306 7.83 -8.16 -13.28
CA GLY A 306 8.00 -7.30 -12.11
C GLY A 306 9.40 -7.37 -11.50
N THR A 307 9.77 -6.32 -10.79
CA THR A 307 11.00 -6.27 -10.01
C THR A 307 10.72 -5.58 -8.70
N LEU A 308 11.15 -6.19 -7.60
CA LEU A 308 11.08 -5.59 -6.28
C LEU A 308 12.42 -4.95 -5.95
N PHE A 309 12.33 -3.70 -5.53
CA PHE A 309 13.43 -2.95 -4.95
C PHE A 309 13.12 -2.63 -3.50
N HIS A 310 14.10 -2.78 -2.63
CA HIS A 310 13.98 -2.44 -1.20
C HIS A 310 14.99 -1.35 -0.84
N THR A 311 14.54 -0.33 -0.11
CA THR A 311 15.42 0.67 0.49
C THR A 311 15.01 0.92 1.93
N VAL A 312 15.92 1.55 2.69
CA VAL A 312 15.70 1.96 4.07
C VAL A 312 16.00 3.45 4.17
N ARG A 313 15.09 4.19 4.78
CA ARG A 313 15.37 5.52 5.32
C ARG A 313 15.68 5.38 6.81
N HIS A 314 16.92 5.67 7.15
CA HIS A 314 17.41 5.60 8.51
C HIS A 314 16.81 6.71 9.38
N ALA A 315 16.85 6.53 10.70
CA ALA A 315 16.38 7.53 11.65
C ALA A 315 17.12 8.89 11.51
N ASN A 316 18.38 8.88 11.07
CA ASN A 316 19.16 10.09 10.78
C ASN A 316 18.75 10.79 9.46
N GLY A 317 17.78 10.25 8.73
CA GLY A 317 17.25 10.76 7.48
C GLY A 317 18.04 10.39 6.21
N SER A 318 19.14 9.67 6.34
CA SER A 318 19.86 9.12 5.20
C SER A 318 19.10 7.95 4.58
N TRP A 319 19.30 7.74 3.28
CA TRP A 319 18.69 6.65 2.53
C TRP A 319 19.76 5.68 2.04
N ASN A 320 19.45 4.39 2.09
CA ASN A 320 20.21 3.41 1.35
C ASN A 320 19.92 3.50 -0.14
N LYS A 321 20.89 3.10 -0.96
CA LYS A 321 20.60 2.71 -2.34
C LYS A 321 19.66 1.51 -2.34
N ALA A 322 18.72 1.50 -3.27
CA ALA A 322 17.73 0.45 -3.34
C ALA A 322 18.36 -0.85 -3.85
N GLY A 323 18.22 -1.93 -3.08
CA GLY A 323 18.69 -3.26 -3.44
C GLY A 323 17.66 -4.02 -4.27
N TYR A 324 18.12 -4.79 -5.25
CA TYR A 324 17.31 -5.74 -6.01
C TYR A 324 16.94 -6.95 -5.13
N VAL A 325 15.66 -7.07 -4.77
CA VAL A 325 15.20 -8.10 -3.81
C VAL A 325 15.38 -9.50 -4.38
N GLN A 326 15.06 -9.72 -5.66
CA GLN A 326 15.21 -11.06 -6.26
C GLN A 326 16.69 -11.47 -6.48
N GLY A 327 17.64 -10.57 -6.23
CA GLY A 327 19.06 -10.91 -6.16
C GLY A 327 19.45 -11.52 -4.82
N ALA A 328 18.65 -11.31 -3.77
CA ALA A 328 18.88 -11.81 -2.41
C ALA A 328 17.97 -13.00 -2.05
N VAL A 329 16.83 -13.16 -2.71
CA VAL A 329 15.88 -14.26 -2.50
C VAL A 329 15.29 -14.75 -3.82
N ASP A 330 15.13 -16.06 -3.96
CA ASP A 330 14.40 -16.62 -5.09
C ASP A 330 12.89 -16.30 -4.97
N LEU A 331 12.41 -15.40 -5.82
CA LEU A 331 10.99 -15.09 -5.97
C LEU A 331 10.36 -15.79 -7.18
N SER A 332 10.90 -16.91 -7.65
CA SER A 332 10.30 -17.71 -8.73
C SER A 332 8.82 -18.10 -8.53
N PRO A 333 8.29 -18.26 -7.29
CA PRO A 333 6.85 -18.44 -7.06
C PRO A 333 6.01 -17.18 -7.32
N TRP A 334 6.62 -15.99 -7.27
CA TRP A 334 5.96 -14.73 -7.52
C TRP A 334 5.97 -14.41 -9.01
N ARG A 335 4.77 -14.30 -9.59
CA ARG A 335 4.55 -13.83 -10.96
C ARG A 335 3.60 -12.63 -10.88
N PRO A 336 4.06 -11.41 -11.10
CA PRO A 336 3.23 -10.23 -10.96
C PRO A 336 2.16 -10.19 -12.05
N VAL A 337 1.08 -9.48 -11.74
CA VAL A 337 -0.06 -9.34 -12.64
C VAL A 337 0.33 -8.39 -13.78
N PRO A 338 0.31 -8.82 -15.06
CA PRO A 338 0.60 -7.92 -16.16
C PRO A 338 -0.39 -6.74 -16.17
N ASN A 339 0.13 -5.52 -16.29
CA ASN A 339 -0.67 -4.31 -16.49
C ASN A 339 -1.70 -4.54 -17.61
N GLY A 340 -2.99 -4.42 -17.29
CA GLY A 340 -4.09 -4.57 -18.25
C GLY A 340 -4.78 -5.94 -18.27
N SER A 341 -4.33 -6.91 -17.48
CA SER A 341 -5.12 -8.13 -17.24
C SER A 341 -6.17 -7.83 -16.16
N ALA A 342 -7.30 -7.23 -16.59
CA ALA A 342 -8.53 -7.41 -15.84
C ALA A 342 -8.69 -8.92 -15.66
N VAL A 343 -8.73 -9.38 -14.40
CA VAL A 343 -9.04 -10.77 -14.05
C VAL A 343 -10.30 -11.16 -14.83
N GLY A 344 -10.10 -11.90 -15.92
CA GLY A 344 -11.19 -12.47 -16.70
C GLY A 344 -11.71 -13.66 -15.92
N GLY A 345 -12.98 -13.56 -15.50
CA GLY A 345 -13.67 -14.57 -14.70
C GLY A 345 -14.73 -13.93 -13.84
#